data_AF-A0A212JD89-F1
#
_entry.id   AF-A0A212JD89-F1
#
_cell.length_a   1.000
_cell.length_b   1.000
_cell.length_c   1.000
_cell.angle_alpha   90.00
_cell.angle_beta   90.00
_cell.angle_gamma   90.00
#
_symmetry.space_group_name_H-M   'P 1'
#
loop_
_entity.id
_entity.type
_entity.pdbx_description
1 polymer ?
#
loop_
_entity_poly.entity_id
_entity_poly.type
_entity_poly.pdbx_seq_one_letter_code
_entity_poly.pdbx_strand_id
1 'polypeptide(L)'
;MEQTWRWFGPDDYVKLAHIRQAGATGVVTALHHIPYGVVWSVEEIEKRKAEIAADASLGLAWTVVESLPVSEAIKLGDGDLEPLYENYRQSIRNLAACGIKTICYNFMPVLDWTRTDLTAEIPGGGRTLRFNADQYAAFDVYMLEREGAEAEHDPEVLARAKAWFDAATQADKDRLLANIMSGLPGAFDRYDVPGLRAILARYHGITPERLRENYVKFLKAVVPTAEDCGVRLAVHPDDPPRPLFGLPRIVSTIEDIAFILDAVPSDSNGLTLCAGSLGAGKCNDVVAIAERFAGRIHFVHLRNVKKDADGSFMEAEHLGGDTDMVKLVTVLLEEQKRRKDAGRETWRIPFRPDHGFELLVDVGAPAHPGYSTIGRLKGLAEIRGVMTAVAEIRDLPV
;
A
#
# COMPACT_ATOMS: atom_id res chain seq x y z
N MET A 1 9.79 -17.35 0.91
CA MET A 1 8.83 -16.37 0.38
C MET A 1 9.26 -15.96 -1.02
N GLU A 2 8.32 -15.72 -1.92
CA GLU A 2 8.62 -15.31 -3.29
C GLU A 2 8.97 -13.82 -3.34
N GLN A 3 10.12 -13.49 -3.92
CA GLN A 3 10.62 -12.13 -4.00
C GLN A 3 10.05 -11.42 -5.23
N THR A 4 9.25 -10.39 -4.98
CA THR A 4 8.58 -9.61 -6.02
C THR A 4 8.96 -8.14 -5.97
N TRP A 5 8.67 -7.41 -7.05
CA TRP A 5 9.04 -6.00 -7.19
C TRP A 5 7.94 -5.20 -7.89
N ARG A 6 7.58 -4.03 -7.34
CA ARG A 6 6.61 -3.14 -7.98
C ARG A 6 7.21 -2.40 -9.17
N TRP A 7 6.59 -2.55 -10.34
CA TRP A 7 6.93 -1.90 -11.60
C TRP A 7 5.70 -1.21 -12.18
N PHE A 8 5.81 0.08 -12.49
CA PHE A 8 4.67 0.90 -12.94
C PHE A 8 4.36 0.77 -14.44
N GLY A 9 5.22 0.08 -15.20
CA GLY A 9 5.04 -0.15 -16.64
C GLY A 9 6.17 0.47 -17.47
N PRO A 10 6.00 0.54 -18.80
CA PRO A 10 7.07 0.94 -19.72
C PRO A 10 7.74 2.29 -19.41
N ASP A 11 6.97 3.23 -18.88
CA ASP A 11 7.41 4.59 -18.54
C ASP A 11 8.11 4.69 -17.18
N ASP A 12 8.19 3.61 -16.41
CA ASP A 12 8.87 3.58 -15.12
C ASP A 12 10.37 3.87 -15.30
N TYR A 13 10.93 4.67 -14.37
CA TYR A 13 12.38 4.87 -14.24
C TYR A 13 13.10 3.53 -14.07
N VAL A 14 12.52 2.63 -13.27
CA VAL A 14 13.06 1.29 -13.02
C VAL A 14 12.75 0.36 -14.19
N LYS A 15 13.79 -0.23 -14.78
CA LYS A 15 13.66 -1.16 -15.91
C LYS A 15 13.56 -2.61 -15.42
N LEU A 16 12.92 -3.48 -16.19
CA LEU A 16 12.78 -4.91 -15.87
C LEU A 16 14.15 -5.59 -15.63
N ALA A 17 15.19 -5.20 -16.38
CA ALA A 17 16.55 -5.69 -16.15
C ALA A 17 17.08 -5.34 -14.75
N HIS A 18 16.78 -4.15 -14.23
CA HIS A 18 17.17 -3.75 -12.86
C HIS A 18 16.44 -4.61 -11.82
N ILE A 19 15.17 -4.94 -12.06
CA ILE A 19 14.37 -5.82 -11.19
C ILE A 19 15.02 -7.20 -11.09
N ARG A 20 15.44 -7.77 -12.23
CA ARG A 20 16.16 -9.03 -12.26
C ARG A 20 17.49 -8.92 -11.53
N GLN A 21 18.26 -7.86 -11.74
CA GLN A 21 19.54 -7.63 -11.07
C GLN A 21 19.40 -7.45 -9.55
N ALA A 22 18.28 -6.88 -9.08
CA ALA A 22 17.95 -6.81 -7.65
C ALA A 22 17.64 -8.19 -7.04
N GLY A 23 17.40 -9.21 -7.89
CA GLY A 23 17.16 -10.60 -7.51
C GLY A 23 15.69 -10.96 -7.31
N ALA A 24 14.76 -10.10 -7.74
CA ALA A 24 13.33 -10.46 -7.78
C ALA A 24 13.04 -11.40 -8.96
N THR A 25 12.06 -12.27 -8.78
CA THR A 25 11.55 -13.19 -9.82
C THR A 25 10.12 -12.87 -10.22
N GLY A 26 9.35 -12.25 -9.32
CA GLY A 26 8.00 -11.79 -9.60
C GLY A 26 7.93 -10.28 -9.81
N VAL A 27 7.02 -9.84 -10.65
CA VAL A 27 6.64 -8.45 -10.85
C VAL A 27 5.28 -8.22 -10.22
N VAL A 28 5.18 -7.11 -9.51
CA VAL A 28 3.93 -6.53 -9.02
C VAL A 28 3.62 -5.33 -9.90
N THR A 29 2.46 -5.31 -10.54
CA THR A 29 2.09 -4.19 -11.44
C THR A 29 0.58 -4.03 -11.52
N ALA A 30 0.13 -2.98 -12.21
CA ALA A 30 -1.26 -2.69 -12.51
C ALA A 30 -1.40 -1.99 -13.87
N LEU A 31 -2.61 -1.99 -14.42
CA LEU A 31 -2.93 -1.29 -15.66
C LEU A 31 -3.34 0.16 -15.35
N HIS A 32 -2.34 0.99 -15.00
CA HIS A 32 -2.53 2.36 -14.48
C HIS A 32 -3.23 3.32 -15.45
N HIS A 33 -3.23 3.02 -16.74
CA HIS A 33 -3.91 3.80 -17.78
C HIS A 33 -5.40 3.50 -17.91
N ILE A 34 -5.90 2.43 -17.26
CA ILE A 34 -7.32 2.09 -17.25
C ILE A 34 -8.01 2.84 -16.10
N PRO A 35 -9.06 3.64 -16.38
CA PRO A 35 -9.78 4.37 -15.33
C PRO A 35 -10.44 3.46 -14.29
N TYR A 36 -10.70 4.03 -13.10
CA TYR A 36 -11.31 3.30 -11.99
C TYR A 36 -12.73 2.85 -12.37
N GLY A 37 -13.09 1.63 -12.01
CA GLY A 37 -14.40 1.05 -12.32
C GLY A 37 -14.57 0.58 -13.77
N VAL A 38 -13.54 0.71 -14.63
CA VAL A 38 -13.53 0.16 -15.99
C VAL A 38 -12.93 -1.25 -15.98
N VAL A 39 -13.52 -2.16 -16.76
CA VAL A 39 -13.06 -3.54 -16.89
C VAL A 39 -11.64 -3.60 -17.43
N TRP A 40 -10.77 -4.37 -16.77
CA TRP A 40 -9.47 -4.75 -17.34
C TRP A 40 -9.68 -5.89 -18.33
N SER A 41 -9.55 -5.63 -19.62
CA SER A 41 -9.71 -6.64 -20.67
C SER A 41 -8.59 -7.68 -20.63
N VAL A 42 -8.88 -8.90 -21.08
CA VAL A 42 -7.86 -9.95 -21.27
C VAL A 42 -6.72 -9.47 -22.16
N GLU A 43 -7.05 -8.71 -23.22
CA GLU A 43 -6.07 -8.15 -24.15
C GLU A 43 -5.04 -7.25 -23.45
N GLU A 44 -5.49 -6.31 -22.63
CA GLU A 44 -4.58 -5.39 -21.92
C GLU A 44 -3.77 -6.10 -20.83
N ILE A 45 -4.35 -7.11 -20.17
CA ILE A 45 -3.64 -7.95 -19.19
C ILE A 45 -2.55 -8.77 -19.88
N GLU A 46 -2.86 -9.45 -20.99
CA GLU A 46 -1.89 -10.24 -21.74
C GLU A 46 -0.81 -9.37 -22.39
N LYS A 47 -1.16 -8.16 -22.84
CA LYS A 47 -0.17 -7.19 -23.32
C LYS A 47 0.86 -6.86 -22.24
N ARG A 48 0.43 -6.51 -21.02
CA ARG A 48 1.35 -6.25 -19.91
C ARG A 48 2.16 -7.49 -19.51
N LYS A 49 1.55 -8.69 -19.53
CA LYS A 49 2.29 -9.94 -19.30
C LYS A 49 3.38 -10.16 -20.36
N ALA A 50 3.06 -9.92 -21.63
CA ALA A 50 4.00 -10.04 -22.74
C ALA A 50 5.15 -9.03 -22.62
N GLU A 51 4.88 -7.80 -22.19
CA GLU A 51 5.92 -6.80 -21.88
C GLU A 51 6.90 -7.30 -20.81
N ILE A 52 6.38 -7.88 -19.72
CA ILE A 52 7.19 -8.41 -18.61
C ILE A 52 8.01 -9.63 -19.06
N ALA A 53 7.42 -10.48 -19.91
CA ALA A 53 8.04 -11.71 -20.40
C ALA A 53 8.84 -11.53 -21.70
N ALA A 54 8.94 -10.31 -22.23
CA ALA A 54 9.52 -10.04 -23.56
C ALA A 54 10.98 -10.51 -23.67
N ASP A 55 11.75 -10.36 -22.60
CA ASP A 55 13.09 -10.91 -22.47
C ASP A 55 13.09 -12.11 -21.52
N ALA A 56 13.04 -13.32 -22.11
CA ALA A 56 13.02 -14.57 -21.37
C ALA A 56 14.25 -14.77 -20.47
N SER A 57 15.39 -14.10 -20.75
CA SER A 57 16.59 -14.20 -19.90
C SER A 57 16.40 -13.54 -18.54
N LEU A 58 15.43 -12.63 -18.42
CA LEU A 58 15.08 -12.00 -17.15
C LEU A 58 14.32 -12.97 -16.22
N GLY A 59 13.61 -13.95 -16.77
CA GLY A 59 12.84 -14.92 -15.98
C GLY A 59 11.84 -14.26 -15.02
N LEU A 60 11.25 -13.14 -15.42
CA LEU A 60 10.25 -12.40 -14.65
C LEU A 60 8.84 -12.83 -15.06
N ALA A 61 7.92 -12.85 -14.09
CA ALA A 61 6.51 -13.09 -14.32
C ALA A 61 5.65 -12.09 -13.54
N TRP A 62 4.45 -11.77 -14.05
CA TRP A 62 3.50 -10.98 -13.28
C TRP A 62 2.85 -11.85 -12.20
N THR A 63 3.25 -11.66 -10.94
CA THR A 63 2.81 -12.48 -9.79
C THR A 63 1.62 -11.87 -9.06
N VAL A 64 1.62 -10.54 -8.85
CA VAL A 64 0.61 -9.84 -8.02
C VAL A 64 0.09 -8.59 -8.72
N VAL A 65 -1.22 -8.35 -8.67
CA VAL A 65 -1.79 -7.06 -9.07
C VAL A 65 -1.68 -6.07 -7.92
N GLU A 66 -1.14 -4.87 -8.14
CA GLU A 66 -1.17 -3.78 -7.15
C GLU A 66 -1.33 -2.39 -7.81
N SER A 67 -2.56 -1.87 -7.90
CA SER A 67 -3.83 -2.42 -7.40
C SER A 67 -4.87 -2.59 -8.51
N LEU A 68 -5.89 -3.41 -8.23
CA LEU A 68 -7.17 -3.33 -8.94
C LEU A 68 -8.03 -2.31 -8.16
N PRO A 69 -8.18 -1.07 -8.66
CA PRO A 69 -8.69 0.03 -7.86
C PRO A 69 -10.19 -0.09 -7.60
N VAL A 70 -10.61 0.27 -6.38
CA VAL A 70 -12.01 0.37 -5.99
C VAL A 70 -12.51 1.79 -6.24
N SER A 71 -13.59 1.94 -7.02
CA SER A 71 -14.18 3.24 -7.35
C SER A 71 -14.67 3.99 -6.10
N GLU A 72 -14.52 5.31 -6.08
CA GLU A 72 -15.01 6.17 -4.98
C GLU A 72 -16.52 6.03 -4.75
N ALA A 73 -17.31 5.79 -5.80
CA ALA A 73 -18.75 5.58 -5.66
C ALA A 73 -19.07 4.34 -4.80
N ILE A 74 -18.26 3.28 -4.89
CA ILE A 74 -18.38 2.09 -4.04
C ILE A 74 -18.06 2.44 -2.59
N LYS A 75 -17.01 3.23 -2.34
CA LYS A 75 -16.61 3.65 -0.99
C LYS A 75 -17.67 4.54 -0.33
N LEU A 76 -18.24 5.48 -1.09
CA LEU A 76 -19.34 6.34 -0.66
C LEU A 76 -20.67 5.58 -0.48
N GLY A 77 -20.86 4.51 -1.25
CA GLY A 77 -22.14 3.80 -1.32
C GLY A 77 -23.21 4.61 -2.07
N ASP A 78 -22.79 5.37 -3.09
CA ASP A 78 -23.61 6.35 -3.82
C ASP A 78 -23.97 5.86 -5.23
N GLY A 79 -25.21 6.10 -5.64
CA GLY A 79 -25.74 5.71 -6.95
C GLY A 79 -26.00 4.21 -7.14
N ASP A 80 -26.13 3.79 -8.40
CA ASP A 80 -26.24 2.38 -8.79
C ASP A 80 -24.84 1.74 -8.84
N LEU A 81 -24.56 0.86 -7.88
CA LEU A 81 -23.25 0.24 -7.69
C LEU A 81 -23.11 -1.07 -8.45
N GLU A 82 -24.21 -1.68 -8.91
CA GLU A 82 -24.16 -3.01 -9.53
C GLU A 82 -23.30 -3.06 -10.80
N PRO A 83 -23.32 -2.05 -11.70
CA PRO A 83 -22.39 -2.00 -12.83
C PRO A 83 -20.92 -1.95 -12.39
N LEU A 84 -20.61 -1.24 -11.29
CA LEU A 84 -19.24 -1.17 -10.78
C LEU A 84 -18.79 -2.48 -10.13
N TYR A 85 -19.70 -3.16 -9.40
CA TYR A 85 -19.44 -4.49 -8.89
C TYR A 85 -19.22 -5.50 -10.02
N GLU A 86 -20.03 -5.45 -11.08
CA GLU A 86 -19.84 -6.35 -12.22
C GLU A 86 -18.54 -6.07 -12.96
N ASN A 87 -18.15 -4.81 -13.16
CA ASN A 87 -16.87 -4.49 -13.78
C ASN A 87 -15.68 -4.99 -12.96
N TYR A 88 -15.77 -4.90 -11.63
CA TYR A 88 -14.74 -5.43 -10.73
C TYR A 88 -14.68 -6.96 -10.80
N ARG A 89 -15.84 -7.65 -10.74
CA ARG A 89 -15.94 -9.10 -10.90
C ARG A 89 -15.40 -9.56 -12.26
N GLN A 90 -15.73 -8.88 -13.33
CA GLN A 90 -15.22 -9.22 -14.67
C GLN A 90 -13.70 -9.05 -14.76
N SER A 91 -13.15 -8.02 -14.13
CA SER A 91 -11.70 -7.83 -14.04
C SER A 91 -11.02 -8.96 -13.25
N ILE A 92 -11.64 -9.42 -12.15
CA ILE A 92 -11.18 -10.62 -11.40
C ILE A 92 -11.17 -11.85 -12.32
N ARG A 93 -12.26 -12.11 -13.06
CA ARG A 93 -12.35 -13.24 -14.00
C ARG A 93 -11.28 -13.17 -15.09
N ASN A 94 -11.04 -11.98 -15.65
CA ASN A 94 -10.04 -11.78 -16.70
C ASN A 94 -8.61 -12.00 -16.17
N LEU A 95 -8.27 -11.42 -15.01
CA LEU A 95 -6.99 -11.66 -14.34
C LEU A 95 -6.78 -13.15 -14.05
N ALA A 96 -7.82 -13.82 -13.55
CA ALA A 96 -7.82 -15.24 -13.27
C ALA A 96 -7.60 -16.09 -14.52
N ALA A 97 -8.24 -15.75 -15.65
CA ALA A 97 -8.07 -16.41 -16.94
C ALA A 97 -6.66 -16.23 -17.50
N CYS A 98 -6.03 -15.08 -17.22
CA CYS A 98 -4.64 -14.80 -17.54
C CYS A 98 -3.63 -15.44 -16.55
N GLY A 99 -4.09 -16.21 -15.56
CA GLY A 99 -3.24 -16.90 -14.59
C GLY A 99 -2.75 -16.06 -13.41
N ILE A 100 -3.25 -14.83 -13.23
CA ILE A 100 -2.89 -13.95 -12.12
C ILE A 100 -3.90 -14.14 -10.98
N LYS A 101 -3.44 -14.65 -9.84
CA LYS A 101 -4.30 -15.14 -8.75
C LYS A 101 -4.17 -14.39 -7.41
N THR A 102 -3.38 -13.33 -7.35
CA THR A 102 -3.25 -12.51 -6.14
C THR A 102 -3.50 -11.04 -6.48
N ILE A 103 -4.50 -10.42 -5.86
CA ILE A 103 -4.91 -9.04 -6.14
C ILE A 103 -4.83 -8.21 -4.87
N CYS A 104 -3.87 -7.29 -4.83
CA CYS A 104 -3.81 -6.24 -3.82
C CYS A 104 -4.77 -5.10 -4.19
N TYR A 105 -5.48 -4.57 -3.18
CA TYR A 105 -6.39 -3.43 -3.30
C TYR A 105 -6.49 -2.72 -1.95
N ASN A 106 -7.07 -1.52 -1.89
CA ASN A 106 -7.37 -0.84 -0.63
C ASN A 106 -8.80 -0.27 -0.65
N PHE A 107 -9.27 0.18 0.52
CA PHE A 107 -10.56 0.86 0.68
C PHE A 107 -10.38 2.26 1.29
N MET A 108 -9.20 2.87 1.11
CA MET A 108 -8.90 4.22 1.62
C MET A 108 -9.74 5.26 0.86
N PRO A 109 -10.51 6.13 1.54
CA PRO A 109 -11.33 7.15 0.88
C PRO A 109 -10.47 8.31 0.37
N VAL A 110 -10.74 8.79 -0.85
CA VAL A 110 -10.08 9.93 -1.52
C VAL A 110 -8.56 9.76 -1.71
N LEU A 111 -7.78 9.78 -0.63
CA LEU A 111 -6.33 9.70 -0.61
C LEU A 111 -5.88 8.29 -0.21
N ASP A 112 -5.02 7.70 -1.05
CA ASP A 112 -4.38 6.40 -0.82
C ASP A 112 -3.28 6.56 0.27
N TRP A 113 -1.99 6.38 -0.04
CA TRP A 113 -0.93 6.64 0.94
C TRP A 113 -0.62 8.15 1.08
N THR A 114 -0.31 8.64 2.28
CA THR A 114 -0.05 10.09 2.51
C THR A 114 1.30 10.35 3.18
N ARG A 115 2.07 11.29 2.64
CA ARG A 115 3.32 11.85 3.20
C ARG A 115 3.32 13.37 3.04
N THR A 116 4.07 14.08 3.86
CA THR A 116 4.19 15.55 3.80
C THR A 116 5.53 16.01 3.23
N ASP A 117 6.56 15.17 3.32
CA ASP A 117 7.87 15.38 2.71
C ASP A 117 8.31 14.12 1.98
N LEU A 118 8.61 14.26 0.69
CA LEU A 118 9.04 13.18 -0.20
C LEU A 118 10.56 13.14 -0.37
N THR A 119 11.28 14.10 0.23
CA THR A 119 12.71 14.33 0.04
C THR A 119 13.45 14.54 1.36
N ALA A 120 12.90 14.04 2.47
CA ALA A 120 13.48 14.22 3.80
C ALA A 120 14.91 13.66 3.82
N GLU A 121 15.88 14.48 4.22
CA GLU A 121 17.29 14.10 4.16
C GLU A 121 17.64 13.08 5.24
N ILE A 122 18.52 12.14 4.88
CA ILE A 122 19.15 11.20 5.82
C ILE A 122 20.68 11.45 5.87
N PRO A 123 21.37 11.03 6.94
CA PRO A 123 22.82 11.17 7.02
C PRO A 123 23.54 10.63 5.77
N GLY A 124 24.50 11.41 5.26
CA GLY A 124 25.24 11.06 4.05
C GLY A 124 24.61 11.51 2.73
N GLY A 125 23.48 12.25 2.76
CA GLY A 125 22.91 12.92 1.58
C GLY A 125 21.90 12.09 0.78
N GLY A 126 21.46 10.95 1.30
CA GLY A 126 20.29 10.25 0.77
C GLY A 126 18.98 10.96 1.14
N ARG A 127 17.86 10.47 0.62
CA ARG A 127 16.52 10.98 0.94
C ARG A 127 15.53 9.87 1.25
N THR A 128 14.49 10.20 2.00
CA THR A 128 13.44 9.29 2.42
C THR A 128 12.08 9.99 2.48
N LEU A 129 11.00 9.23 2.65
CA LEU A 129 9.66 9.78 2.80
C LEU A 129 9.35 10.01 4.29
N ARG A 130 8.66 11.11 4.58
CA ARG A 130 8.24 11.47 5.93
C ARG A 130 6.80 11.96 5.94
N PHE A 131 6.07 11.55 6.96
CA PHE A 131 4.86 12.21 7.40
C PHE A 131 5.20 13.07 8.62
N ASN A 132 5.07 14.38 8.50
CA ASN A 132 5.25 15.34 9.58
C ASN A 132 3.86 15.79 10.08
N ALA A 133 3.57 15.54 11.36
CA ALA A 133 2.29 15.85 11.98
C ALA A 133 2.00 17.35 11.98
N ASP A 134 3.01 18.20 12.21
CA ASP A 134 2.87 19.64 12.22
C ASP A 134 2.52 20.17 10.81
N GLN A 135 3.17 19.67 9.75
CA GLN A 135 2.85 20.04 8.37
C GLN A 135 1.48 19.53 7.95
N TYR A 136 1.11 18.31 8.34
CA TYR A 136 -0.23 17.77 8.09
C TYR A 136 -1.31 18.65 8.75
N ALA A 137 -1.15 18.98 10.03
CA ALA A 137 -2.07 19.87 10.74
C ALA A 137 -2.11 21.27 10.11
N ALA A 138 -0.96 21.78 9.66
CA ALA A 138 -0.90 23.08 8.99
C ALA A 138 -1.66 23.09 7.66
N PHE A 139 -1.54 22.01 6.89
CA PHE A 139 -2.31 21.84 5.67
C PHE A 139 -3.80 21.74 5.95
N ASP A 140 -4.21 20.86 6.88
CA ASP A 140 -5.62 20.60 7.16
C ASP A 140 -6.36 21.82 7.75
N VAL A 141 -5.73 22.52 8.70
CA VAL A 141 -6.34 23.66 9.40
C VAL A 141 -6.18 24.98 8.64
N TYR A 142 -4.99 25.29 8.12
CA TYR A 142 -4.70 26.64 7.62
C TYR A 142 -4.60 26.75 6.09
N MET A 143 -4.49 25.64 5.36
CA MET A 143 -4.50 25.66 3.90
C MET A 143 -5.86 25.17 3.36
N LEU A 144 -6.29 23.99 3.78
CA LEU A 144 -7.57 23.41 3.44
C LEU A 144 -8.72 24.12 4.17
N GLU A 145 -8.46 24.68 5.35
CA GLU A 145 -9.45 25.38 6.18
C GLU A 145 -10.67 24.48 6.45
N ARG A 146 -10.40 23.22 6.78
CA ARG A 146 -11.47 22.25 7.04
C ARG A 146 -12.15 22.58 8.36
N GLU A 147 -13.47 22.77 8.31
CA GLU A 147 -14.29 23.11 9.48
C GLU A 147 -14.11 22.06 10.59
N GLY A 148 -13.75 22.53 11.79
CA GLY A 148 -13.58 21.70 12.99
C GLY A 148 -12.27 20.91 13.05
N ALA A 149 -11.36 21.05 12.08
CA ALA A 149 -10.11 20.33 12.05
C ALA A 149 -9.23 20.58 13.28
N GLU A 150 -9.28 21.78 13.88
CA GLU A 150 -8.50 22.15 15.07
C GLU A 150 -8.71 21.19 16.24
N ALA A 151 -9.92 20.63 16.38
CA ALA A 151 -10.27 19.71 17.48
C ALA A 151 -9.69 18.30 17.29
N GLU A 152 -9.19 17.97 16.09
CA GLU A 152 -8.62 16.66 15.77
C GLU A 152 -7.10 16.58 15.99
N HIS A 153 -6.45 17.72 16.30
CA HIS A 153 -5.01 17.81 16.49
C HIS A 153 -4.65 18.05 17.95
N ASP A 154 -3.50 17.53 18.37
CA ASP A 154 -2.93 17.85 19.68
C ASP A 154 -2.62 19.37 19.77
N PRO A 155 -2.93 20.06 20.89
CA PRO A 155 -2.70 21.50 21.01
C PRO A 155 -1.25 21.93 20.75
N GLU A 156 -0.25 21.12 21.12
CA GLU A 156 1.16 21.43 20.87
C GLU A 156 1.51 21.29 19.38
N VAL A 157 0.97 20.26 18.72
CA VAL A 157 1.08 20.08 17.26
C VAL A 157 0.44 21.26 16.54
N LEU A 158 -0.75 21.70 16.98
CA LEU A 158 -1.46 22.82 16.36
C LEU A 158 -0.70 24.14 16.48
N ALA A 159 -0.06 24.38 17.63
CA ALA A 159 0.80 25.56 17.83
C ALA A 159 2.01 25.55 16.89
N ARG A 160 2.69 24.41 16.73
CA ARG A 160 3.82 24.27 15.79
C ARG A 160 3.37 24.35 14.33
N ALA A 161 2.22 23.79 14.01
CA ALA A 161 1.59 23.88 12.69
C ALA A 161 1.31 25.33 12.30
N LYS A 162 0.78 26.15 13.23
CA LYS A 162 0.56 27.58 12.99
C LYS A 162 1.87 28.32 12.75
N ALA A 163 2.87 28.07 13.59
CA ALA A 163 4.19 28.66 13.45
C ALA A 163 4.83 28.31 12.10
N TRP A 164 4.71 27.05 11.66
CA TRP A 164 5.17 26.64 10.33
C TRP A 164 4.41 27.36 9.23
N PHE A 165 3.08 27.42 9.29
CA PHE A 165 2.25 28.06 8.26
C PHE A 165 2.54 29.56 8.09
N ASP A 166 2.77 30.26 9.20
CA ASP A 166 3.09 31.70 9.22
C ASP A 166 4.47 31.99 8.64
N ALA A 167 5.42 31.07 8.82
CA ALA A 167 6.77 31.18 8.28
C ALA A 167 6.90 30.65 6.84
N ALA A 168 6.02 29.73 6.43
CA ALA A 168 6.09 29.04 5.14
C ALA A 168 5.85 30.00 3.96
N THR A 169 6.73 29.92 2.96
CA THR A 169 6.53 30.64 1.70
C THR A 169 5.43 29.97 0.86
N GLN A 170 4.95 30.66 -0.19
CA GLN A 170 4.00 30.02 -1.12
C GLN A 170 4.59 28.76 -1.77
N ALA A 171 5.89 28.76 -2.09
CA ALA A 171 6.56 27.59 -2.65
C ALA A 171 6.58 26.40 -1.68
N ASP A 172 6.69 26.64 -0.37
CA ASP A 172 6.62 25.58 0.63
C ASP A 172 5.20 24.99 0.73
N LYS A 173 4.17 25.86 0.65
CA LYS A 173 2.76 25.46 0.64
C LYS A 173 2.41 24.66 -0.62
N ASP A 174 2.86 25.11 -1.79
CA ASP A 174 2.67 24.41 -3.05
C ASP A 174 3.38 23.04 -3.05
N ARG A 175 4.59 22.97 -2.49
CA ARG A 175 5.32 21.71 -2.31
C ARG A 175 4.58 20.75 -1.39
N LEU A 176 4.04 21.23 -0.26
CA LEU A 176 3.27 20.40 0.67
C LEU A 176 2.00 19.85 0.00
N LEU A 177 1.26 20.68 -0.73
CA LEU A 177 0.10 20.24 -1.52
C LEU A 177 0.52 19.16 -2.53
N ALA A 178 1.57 19.40 -3.31
CA ALA A 178 2.06 18.44 -4.31
C ALA A 178 2.48 17.10 -3.67
N ASN A 179 3.12 17.14 -2.49
CA ASN A 179 3.52 15.96 -1.74
C ASN A 179 2.31 15.13 -1.28
N ILE A 180 1.28 15.78 -0.71
CA ILE A 180 0.05 15.09 -0.27
C ILE A 180 -0.69 14.49 -1.48
N MET A 181 -0.73 15.21 -2.62
CA MET A 181 -1.36 14.71 -3.85
C MET A 181 -0.56 13.62 -4.57
N SER A 182 0.72 13.43 -4.29
CA SER A 182 1.53 12.35 -4.90
C SER A 182 1.12 10.96 -4.43
N GLY A 183 0.32 10.89 -3.36
CA GLY A 183 -0.25 9.65 -2.83
C GLY A 183 -1.21 8.91 -3.76
N LEU A 184 -1.68 9.54 -4.84
CA LEU A 184 -2.74 9.02 -5.71
C LEU A 184 -2.15 8.30 -6.95
N PRO A 185 -2.17 6.95 -7.02
CA PRO A 185 -1.57 6.24 -8.15
C PRO A 185 -2.48 6.18 -9.38
N GLY A 186 -1.88 6.25 -10.58
CA GLY A 186 -2.53 5.99 -11.87
C GLY A 186 -3.41 7.14 -12.39
N ALA A 187 -4.48 6.80 -13.09
CA ALA A 187 -5.42 7.74 -13.72
C ALA A 187 -6.38 8.44 -12.73
N PHE A 188 -5.88 8.84 -11.56
CA PHE A 188 -6.66 9.58 -10.57
C PHE A 188 -6.35 11.08 -10.66
N ASP A 189 -7.37 11.91 -10.59
CA ASP A 189 -7.21 13.36 -10.70
C ASP A 189 -6.42 13.92 -9.51
N ARG A 190 -5.43 14.76 -9.81
CA ARG A 190 -4.74 15.53 -8.78
C ARG A 190 -5.57 16.77 -8.46
N TYR A 191 -5.74 17.07 -7.18
CA TYR A 191 -6.56 18.20 -6.74
C TYR A 191 -5.70 19.39 -6.33
N ASP A 192 -6.19 20.60 -6.64
CA ASP A 192 -5.83 21.78 -5.88
C ASP A 192 -6.63 21.82 -4.57
N VAL A 193 -6.39 22.84 -3.72
CA VAL A 193 -7.10 22.96 -2.44
C VAL A 193 -8.63 23.05 -2.61
N PRO A 194 -9.19 23.89 -3.50
CA PRO A 194 -10.63 23.89 -3.76
C PRO A 194 -11.19 22.53 -4.21
N GLY A 195 -10.50 21.85 -5.13
CA GLY A 195 -10.88 20.52 -5.61
C GLY A 195 -10.84 19.48 -4.50
N LEU A 196 -9.82 19.51 -3.65
CA LEU A 196 -9.70 18.62 -2.50
C LEU A 196 -10.86 18.87 -1.51
N ARG A 197 -11.20 20.13 -1.25
CA ARG A 197 -12.34 20.49 -0.41
C ARG A 197 -13.65 19.96 -0.99
N ALA A 198 -13.84 20.07 -2.30
CA ALA A 198 -15.03 19.59 -2.98
C ALA A 198 -15.19 18.06 -2.93
N ILE A 199 -14.09 17.30 -3.11
CA ILE A 199 -14.14 15.83 -2.99
C ILE A 199 -14.34 15.40 -1.54
N LEU A 200 -13.69 16.05 -0.55
CA LEU A 200 -13.87 15.76 0.86
C LEU A 200 -15.32 16.03 1.33
N ALA A 201 -15.96 17.08 0.81
CA ALA A 201 -17.35 17.39 1.13
C ALA A 201 -18.33 16.25 0.77
N ARG A 202 -18.00 15.41 -0.22
CA ARG A 202 -18.82 14.23 -0.57
C ARG A 202 -18.83 13.17 0.53
N TYR A 203 -17.81 13.14 1.38
CA TYR A 203 -17.68 12.24 2.51
C TYR A 203 -18.27 12.80 3.80
N HIS A 204 -18.87 14.01 3.77
CA HIS A 204 -19.51 14.59 4.93
C HIS A 204 -20.61 13.66 5.48
N GLY A 205 -20.50 13.28 6.76
CA GLY A 205 -21.42 12.36 7.41
C GLY A 205 -21.15 10.86 7.18
N ILE A 206 -20.12 10.49 6.41
CA ILE A 206 -19.66 9.09 6.31
C ILE A 206 -18.84 8.75 7.56
N THR A 207 -19.48 8.06 8.51
CA THR A 207 -18.82 7.56 9.74
C THR A 207 -17.98 6.31 9.45
N PRO A 208 -17.08 5.89 10.36
CA PRO A 208 -16.40 4.60 10.26
C PRO A 208 -17.35 3.41 10.07
N GLU A 209 -18.48 3.40 10.78
CA GLU A 209 -19.50 2.34 10.67
C GLU A 209 -20.12 2.33 9.29
N ARG A 210 -20.47 3.51 8.75
CA ARG A 210 -21.02 3.61 7.40
C ARG A 210 -20.03 3.17 6.33
N LEU A 211 -18.77 3.59 6.45
CA LEU A 211 -17.73 3.14 5.51
C LEU A 211 -17.53 1.62 5.60
N ARG A 212 -17.56 1.05 6.82
CA ARG A 212 -17.52 -0.41 7.04
C ARG A 212 -18.72 -1.12 6.39
N GLU A 213 -19.94 -0.60 6.53
CA GLU A 213 -21.12 -1.15 5.85
C GLU A 213 -20.94 -1.19 4.32
N ASN A 214 -20.46 -0.09 3.74
CA ASN A 214 -20.19 0.00 2.31
C ASN A 214 -19.10 -1.00 1.89
N TYR A 215 -18.05 -1.14 2.70
CA TYR A 215 -16.98 -2.10 2.44
C TYR A 215 -17.48 -3.54 2.52
N VAL A 216 -18.30 -3.89 3.52
CA VAL A 216 -18.91 -5.23 3.63
C VAL A 216 -19.80 -5.54 2.43
N LYS A 217 -20.56 -4.57 1.90
CA LYS A 217 -21.35 -4.75 0.67
C LYS A 217 -20.44 -5.07 -0.52
N PHE A 218 -19.36 -4.33 -0.69
CA PHE A 218 -18.36 -4.61 -1.72
C PHE A 218 -17.77 -6.01 -1.58
N LEU A 219 -17.31 -6.40 -0.38
CA LEU A 219 -16.75 -7.73 -0.12
C LEU A 219 -17.76 -8.83 -0.47
N LYS A 220 -19.01 -8.72 -0.01
CA LYS A 220 -20.07 -9.69 -0.35
C LYS A 220 -20.35 -9.76 -1.85
N ALA A 221 -20.18 -8.66 -2.58
CA ALA A 221 -20.39 -8.61 -4.01
C ALA A 221 -19.26 -9.25 -4.84
N VAL A 222 -18.00 -9.21 -4.37
CA VAL A 222 -16.82 -9.60 -5.19
C VAL A 222 -16.07 -10.84 -4.70
N VAL A 223 -16.07 -11.13 -3.38
CA VAL A 223 -15.33 -12.26 -2.82
C VAL A 223 -15.79 -13.61 -3.39
N PRO A 224 -17.10 -13.89 -3.58
CA PRO A 224 -17.54 -15.14 -4.20
C PRO A 224 -16.95 -15.36 -5.60
N THR A 225 -16.87 -14.31 -6.42
CA THR A 225 -16.23 -14.41 -7.75
C THR A 225 -14.73 -14.67 -7.63
N ALA A 226 -14.05 -14.06 -6.67
CA ALA A 226 -12.64 -14.34 -6.42
C ALA A 226 -12.44 -15.82 -6.02
N GLU A 227 -13.28 -16.35 -5.15
CA GLU A 227 -13.26 -17.76 -4.73
C GLU A 227 -13.50 -18.72 -5.90
N ASP A 228 -14.55 -18.50 -6.69
CA ASP A 228 -14.86 -19.30 -7.89
C ASP A 228 -13.70 -19.32 -8.90
N CYS A 229 -12.94 -18.23 -8.97
CA CYS A 229 -11.81 -18.07 -9.88
C CYS A 229 -10.46 -18.54 -9.30
N GLY A 230 -10.43 -18.99 -8.03
CA GLY A 230 -9.19 -19.31 -7.31
C GLY A 230 -8.29 -18.09 -7.08
N VAL A 231 -8.86 -16.90 -7.07
CA VAL A 231 -8.17 -15.62 -6.81
C VAL A 231 -8.22 -15.31 -5.33
N ARG A 232 -7.10 -14.79 -4.80
CA ARG A 232 -6.97 -14.30 -3.44
C ARG A 232 -6.88 -12.78 -3.46
N LEU A 233 -7.91 -12.13 -2.92
CA LEU A 233 -7.90 -10.69 -2.67
C LEU A 233 -7.09 -10.42 -1.40
N ALA A 234 -6.27 -9.38 -1.43
CA ALA A 234 -5.34 -9.05 -0.36
C ALA A 234 -5.46 -7.56 -0.03
N VAL A 235 -6.35 -7.19 0.90
CA VAL A 235 -6.54 -5.78 1.26
C VAL A 235 -5.25 -5.20 1.86
N HIS A 236 -4.80 -4.06 1.37
CA HIS A 236 -3.72 -3.29 1.93
C HIS A 236 -4.25 -2.37 3.04
N PRO A 237 -3.55 -2.28 4.18
CA PRO A 237 -3.94 -1.40 5.28
C PRO A 237 -3.87 0.08 4.89
N ASP A 238 -4.51 0.90 5.69
CA ASP A 238 -4.44 2.34 5.59
C ASP A 238 -3.00 2.86 5.83
N ASP A 239 -2.53 3.85 5.05
CA ASP A 239 -1.20 4.47 5.23
C ASP A 239 -1.24 6.01 5.23
N PRO A 240 -1.12 6.69 6.39
CA PRO A 240 -0.99 6.12 7.73
C PRO A 240 -2.30 5.45 8.23
N PRO A 241 -2.20 4.53 9.19
CA PRO A 241 -3.35 3.78 9.72
C PRO A 241 -4.08 4.58 10.82
N ARG A 242 -4.64 5.71 10.42
CA ARG A 242 -5.44 6.62 11.26
C ARG A 242 -6.34 7.50 10.38
N PRO A 243 -7.47 8.01 10.90
CA PRO A 243 -8.27 9.02 10.21
C PRO A 243 -7.43 10.21 9.75
N LEU A 244 -7.71 10.74 8.56
CA LEU A 244 -7.04 11.90 7.98
C LEU A 244 -8.05 12.81 7.27
N PHE A 245 -7.89 14.14 7.39
CA PHE A 245 -8.73 15.14 6.72
C PHE A 245 -10.24 14.95 6.98
N GLY A 246 -10.61 14.50 8.18
CA GLY A 246 -12.00 14.16 8.53
C GLY A 246 -12.54 12.87 7.89
N LEU A 247 -11.71 12.12 7.15
CA LEU A 247 -12.10 10.86 6.54
C LEU A 247 -11.82 9.67 7.48
N PRO A 248 -12.77 8.72 7.59
CA PRO A 248 -12.53 7.50 8.32
C PRO A 248 -11.52 6.60 7.60
N ARG A 249 -10.72 5.86 8.37
CA ARG A 249 -9.79 4.83 7.91
C ARG A 249 -10.08 3.56 8.70
N ILE A 250 -10.39 2.47 8.00
CA ILE A 250 -11.09 1.29 8.56
C ILE A 250 -10.37 -0.04 8.29
N VAL A 251 -9.11 0.02 7.90
CA VAL A 251 -8.16 -1.09 7.79
C VAL A 251 -6.84 -0.65 8.46
N SER A 252 -6.96 -0.14 9.68
CA SER A 252 -5.87 0.55 10.40
C SER A 252 -5.34 -0.25 11.60
N THR A 253 -6.19 -1.08 12.21
CA THR A 253 -5.91 -1.80 13.46
C THR A 253 -6.11 -3.30 13.33
N ILE A 254 -5.68 -4.06 14.34
CA ILE A 254 -5.93 -5.51 14.40
C ILE A 254 -7.43 -5.82 14.48
N GLU A 255 -8.23 -4.95 15.11
CA GLU A 255 -9.69 -5.06 15.19
C GLU A 255 -10.36 -4.80 13.84
N ASP A 256 -9.89 -3.80 13.10
CA ASP A 256 -10.36 -3.52 11.74
C ASP A 256 -10.12 -4.72 10.82
N ILE A 257 -8.92 -5.28 10.86
CA ILE A 257 -8.54 -6.45 10.05
C ILE A 257 -9.39 -7.66 10.44
N ALA A 258 -9.64 -7.89 11.74
CA ALA A 258 -10.53 -8.96 12.16
C ALA A 258 -11.95 -8.76 11.59
N PHE A 259 -12.50 -7.55 11.75
CA PHE A 259 -13.84 -7.22 11.27
C PHE A 259 -14.02 -7.50 9.77
N ILE A 260 -13.08 -7.04 8.93
CA ILE A 260 -13.21 -7.19 7.46
C ILE A 260 -12.97 -8.63 6.99
N LEU A 261 -12.09 -9.38 7.66
CA LEU A 261 -11.82 -10.79 7.30
C LEU A 261 -12.96 -11.71 7.75
N ASP A 262 -13.64 -11.38 8.85
CA ASP A 262 -14.77 -12.12 9.41
C ASP A 262 -16.10 -11.78 8.70
N ALA A 263 -16.23 -10.59 8.13
CA ALA A 263 -17.43 -10.17 7.41
C ALA A 263 -17.78 -11.06 6.21
N VAL A 264 -16.76 -11.63 5.56
CA VAL A 264 -16.89 -12.68 4.53
C VAL A 264 -15.79 -13.73 4.79
N PRO A 265 -16.09 -14.83 5.50
CA PRO A 265 -15.10 -15.80 5.96
C PRO A 265 -14.70 -16.79 4.85
N SER A 266 -14.03 -16.28 3.81
CA SER A 266 -13.49 -17.05 2.69
C SER A 266 -11.97 -16.88 2.62
N ASP A 267 -11.22 -17.92 2.24
CA ASP A 267 -9.77 -17.82 2.04
C ASP A 267 -9.44 -16.76 0.98
N SER A 268 -10.32 -16.55 0.00
CA SER A 268 -10.16 -15.51 -1.03
C SER A 268 -10.31 -14.07 -0.51
N ASN A 269 -10.81 -13.86 0.70
CA ASN A 269 -10.80 -12.57 1.38
C ASN A 269 -9.58 -12.53 2.32
N GLY A 270 -8.49 -11.87 1.96
CA GLY A 270 -7.27 -11.86 2.76
C GLY A 270 -6.60 -10.51 2.88
N LEU A 271 -5.40 -10.53 3.43
CA LEU A 271 -4.61 -9.37 3.83
C LEU A 271 -3.34 -9.26 2.99
N THR A 272 -3.06 -8.06 2.50
CA THR A 272 -1.70 -7.61 2.22
C THR A 272 -1.13 -7.08 3.52
N LEU A 273 -0.26 -7.82 4.18
CA LEU A 273 0.38 -7.35 5.41
C LEU A 273 1.45 -6.32 5.05
N CYS A 274 1.18 -5.03 5.26
CA CYS A 274 2.18 -4.00 5.10
C CYS A 274 2.75 -3.54 6.44
N ALA A 275 4.00 -3.93 6.68
CA ALA A 275 4.70 -3.64 7.94
C ALA A 275 4.94 -2.15 8.15
N GLY A 276 5.24 -1.40 7.07
CA GLY A 276 5.45 0.04 7.20
C GLY A 276 4.17 0.82 7.46
N SER A 277 3.06 0.46 6.79
CA SER A 277 1.76 1.09 7.03
C SER A 277 1.28 0.79 8.44
N LEU A 278 1.13 -0.48 8.80
CA LEU A 278 0.66 -0.86 10.14
C LEU A 278 1.61 -0.37 11.24
N GLY A 279 2.93 -0.41 11.00
CA GLY A 279 3.96 0.04 11.95
C GLY A 279 3.89 1.54 12.25
N ALA A 280 3.37 2.36 11.33
CA ALA A 280 3.11 3.79 11.56
C ALA A 280 1.92 4.03 12.51
N GLY A 281 1.14 3.00 12.83
CA GLY A 281 0.07 3.04 13.82
C GLY A 281 0.62 3.20 15.25
N LYS A 282 -0.08 4.01 16.06
CA LYS A 282 0.34 4.33 17.43
C LYS A 282 0.47 3.08 18.31
N CYS A 283 -0.47 2.15 18.17
CA CYS A 283 -0.61 0.99 19.06
C CYS A 283 -0.49 -0.38 18.36
N ASN A 284 -0.10 -0.40 17.09
CA ASN A 284 -0.03 -1.65 16.33
C ASN A 284 1.24 -2.43 16.68
N ASP A 285 1.06 -3.69 17.06
CA ASP A 285 2.13 -4.70 17.05
C ASP A 285 2.01 -5.50 15.73
N VAL A 286 2.87 -5.19 14.78
CA VAL A 286 2.85 -5.80 13.44
C VAL A 286 3.13 -7.30 13.50
N VAL A 287 3.97 -7.75 14.44
CA VAL A 287 4.29 -9.18 14.59
C VAL A 287 3.07 -9.92 15.12
N ALA A 288 2.40 -9.39 16.15
CA ALA A 288 1.17 -9.99 16.69
C ALA A 288 0.02 -9.99 15.66
N ILE A 289 -0.10 -8.94 14.83
CA ILE A 289 -1.05 -8.91 13.71
C ILE A 289 -0.72 -10.03 12.71
N ALA A 290 0.56 -10.19 12.37
CA ALA A 290 1.00 -11.25 11.45
C ALA A 290 0.71 -12.65 12.00
N GLU A 291 0.97 -12.88 13.29
CA GLU A 291 0.66 -14.16 13.97
C GLU A 291 -0.83 -14.47 13.94
N ARG A 292 -1.68 -13.49 14.30
CA ARG A 292 -3.14 -13.65 14.35
C ARG A 292 -3.73 -13.99 12.99
N PHE A 293 -3.25 -13.36 11.92
CA PHE A 293 -3.84 -13.47 10.59
C PHE A 293 -3.00 -14.26 9.59
N ALA A 294 -1.95 -14.96 10.03
CA ALA A 294 -1.00 -15.68 9.18
C ALA A 294 -1.68 -16.51 8.08
N GLY A 295 -2.74 -17.25 8.42
CA GLY A 295 -3.51 -18.06 7.48
C GLY A 295 -4.23 -17.30 6.36
N ARG A 296 -4.41 -15.99 6.49
CA ARG A 296 -5.11 -15.11 5.54
C ARG A 296 -4.20 -14.05 4.89
N ILE A 297 -2.89 -14.10 5.15
CA ILE A 297 -1.91 -13.21 4.50
C ILE A 297 -1.58 -13.76 3.10
N HIS A 298 -1.95 -13.02 2.06
CA HIS A 298 -1.73 -13.43 0.67
C HIS A 298 -0.65 -12.66 -0.05
N PHE A 299 -0.23 -11.53 0.54
CA PHE A 299 0.85 -10.69 0.04
C PHE A 299 1.46 -9.89 1.18
N VAL A 300 2.72 -9.49 1.06
CA VAL A 300 3.43 -8.78 2.13
C VAL A 300 4.26 -7.64 1.58
N HIS A 301 4.22 -6.51 2.26
CA HIS A 301 5.15 -5.40 2.07
C HIS A 301 6.06 -5.34 3.28
N LEU A 302 7.31 -5.72 3.06
CA LEU A 302 8.34 -5.71 4.10
C LEU A 302 9.17 -4.45 3.92
N ARG A 303 8.76 -3.39 4.60
CA ARG A 303 9.52 -2.15 4.85
C ARG A 303 9.35 -1.76 6.31
N ASN A 304 10.03 -0.73 6.76
CA ASN A 304 9.97 -0.29 8.14
C ASN A 304 9.82 1.23 8.24
N VAL A 305 9.27 1.69 9.36
CA VAL A 305 9.14 3.10 9.68
C VAL A 305 9.65 3.36 11.08
N LYS A 306 9.98 4.61 11.38
CA LYS A 306 10.32 5.07 12.73
C LYS A 306 9.37 6.20 13.12
N LYS A 307 8.66 6.01 14.22
CA LYS A 307 7.71 6.98 14.77
C LYS A 307 8.40 8.00 15.65
N ASP A 308 7.91 9.22 15.59
CA ASP A 308 8.19 10.28 16.55
C ASP A 308 7.01 10.39 17.54
N ALA A 309 7.26 11.01 18.70
CA ALA A 309 6.27 11.09 19.78
C ALA A 309 5.04 11.95 19.44
N ASP A 310 5.19 12.88 18.50
CA ASP A 310 4.16 13.82 18.03
C ASP A 310 3.18 13.20 16.99
N GLY A 311 3.38 11.94 16.62
CA GLY A 311 2.60 11.25 15.58
C GLY A 311 3.19 11.37 14.17
N SER A 312 4.31 12.08 14.01
CA SER A 312 5.15 12.01 12.82
C SER A 312 5.77 10.62 12.68
N PHE A 313 6.11 10.24 11.46
CA PHE A 313 6.93 9.06 11.19
C PHE A 313 7.71 9.23 9.89
N MET A 314 8.79 8.47 9.78
CA MET A 314 9.66 8.49 8.62
C MET A 314 9.91 7.06 8.16
N GLU A 315 10.00 6.83 6.85
CA GLU A 315 10.49 5.54 6.35
C GLU A 315 11.90 5.33 6.91
N ALA A 316 12.16 4.11 7.40
CA ALA A 316 13.41 3.71 8.02
C ALA A 316 14.16 2.72 7.13
N GLU A 317 15.40 2.40 7.50
CA GLU A 317 16.05 1.22 6.93
C GLU A 317 15.22 -0.03 7.26
N HIS A 318 15.17 -1.00 6.34
CA HIS A 318 14.28 -2.16 6.45
C HIS A 318 14.47 -2.94 7.76
N LEU A 319 15.70 -2.99 8.29
CA LEU A 319 16.03 -3.64 9.56
C LEU A 319 16.18 -2.66 10.75
N GLY A 320 16.05 -1.35 10.53
CA GLY A 320 16.39 -0.31 11.52
C GLY A 320 15.21 0.52 12.05
N GLY A 321 13.97 0.17 11.69
CA GLY A 321 12.77 0.83 12.19
C GLY A 321 12.14 0.16 13.40
N ASP A 322 10.89 0.52 13.70
CA ASP A 322 10.18 0.12 14.92
C ASP A 322 9.67 -1.33 14.88
N THR A 323 9.45 -1.89 13.68
CA THR A 323 9.01 -3.29 13.53
C THR A 323 10.20 -4.24 13.59
N ASP A 324 10.11 -5.27 14.44
CA ASP A 324 11.09 -6.37 14.48
C ASP A 324 10.98 -7.23 13.21
N MET A 325 11.76 -6.87 12.19
CA MET A 325 11.71 -7.52 10.89
C MET A 325 12.14 -8.99 10.94
N VAL A 326 13.02 -9.36 11.88
CA VAL A 326 13.47 -10.75 12.04
C VAL A 326 12.32 -11.62 12.54
N LYS A 327 11.61 -11.18 13.59
CA LYS A 327 10.41 -11.88 14.08
C LYS A 327 9.32 -11.94 13.03
N LEU A 328 9.07 -10.83 12.33
CA LEU A 328 8.03 -10.78 11.30
C LEU A 328 8.32 -11.78 10.15
N VAL A 329 9.53 -11.77 9.60
CA VAL A 329 9.95 -12.73 8.56
C VAL A 329 9.83 -14.16 9.08
N THR A 330 10.16 -14.39 10.34
CA THR A 330 10.06 -15.70 10.98
C THR A 330 8.63 -16.23 10.98
N VAL A 331 7.65 -15.43 11.42
CA VAL A 331 6.22 -15.81 11.41
C VAL A 331 5.75 -16.15 9.99
N LEU A 332 6.16 -15.37 8.99
CA LEU A 332 5.77 -15.58 7.60
C LEU A 332 6.38 -16.86 7.01
N LEU A 333 7.63 -17.20 7.37
CA LEU A 333 8.27 -18.45 6.93
C LEU A 333 7.68 -19.68 7.61
N GLU A 334 7.29 -19.59 8.89
CA GLU A 334 6.56 -20.67 9.58
C GLU A 334 5.19 -20.91 8.95
N GLU A 335 4.45 -19.85 8.62
CA GLU A 335 3.19 -19.98 7.89
C GLU A 335 3.40 -20.58 6.51
N GLN A 336 4.44 -20.14 5.78
CA GLN A 336 4.81 -20.73 4.50
C GLN A 336 5.09 -22.24 4.62
N LYS A 337 5.80 -22.66 5.69
CA LYS A 337 6.03 -24.09 6.01
C LYS A 337 4.71 -24.81 6.27
N ARG A 338 3.85 -24.27 7.13
CA ARG A 338 2.54 -24.86 7.45
C ARG A 338 1.69 -25.08 6.19
N ARG A 339 1.66 -24.11 5.28
CA ARG A 339 0.94 -24.24 4.00
C ARG A 339 1.54 -25.32 3.11
N LYS A 340 2.88 -25.40 3.04
CA LYS A 340 3.60 -26.39 2.22
C LYS A 340 3.39 -27.81 2.75
N ASP A 341 3.50 -28.01 4.05
CA ASP A 341 3.30 -29.31 4.71
C ASP A 341 1.83 -29.78 4.58
N ALA A 342 0.88 -28.84 4.49
CA ALA A 342 -0.52 -29.12 4.19
C ALA A 342 -0.81 -29.34 2.68
N GLY A 343 0.20 -29.33 1.81
CA GLY A 343 0.05 -29.57 0.37
C GLY A 343 -0.67 -28.45 -0.40
N ARG A 344 -0.73 -27.22 0.14
CA ARG A 344 -1.35 -26.09 -0.57
C ARG A 344 -0.49 -25.66 -1.76
N GLU A 345 -1.08 -25.55 -2.95
CA GLU A 345 -0.37 -25.03 -4.14
C GLU A 345 0.15 -23.61 -3.91
N THR A 346 -0.65 -22.78 -3.22
CA THR A 346 -0.35 -21.38 -2.91
C THR A 346 0.43 -21.20 -1.61
N TRP A 347 1.31 -22.16 -1.29
CA TRP A 347 2.09 -22.15 -0.06
C TRP A 347 3.06 -20.97 0.02
N ARG A 348 3.60 -20.52 -1.12
CA ARG A 348 4.49 -19.36 -1.18
C ARG A 348 3.72 -18.08 -0.93
N ILE A 349 4.25 -17.26 -0.02
CA ILE A 349 3.77 -15.90 0.21
C ILE A 349 4.66 -14.96 -0.61
N PRO A 350 4.12 -14.24 -1.61
CA PRO A 350 4.88 -13.20 -2.29
C PRO A 350 5.12 -12.01 -1.35
N PHE A 351 6.28 -11.39 -1.45
CA PHE A 351 6.57 -10.13 -0.78
C PHE A 351 7.37 -9.19 -1.67
N ARG A 352 7.21 -7.88 -1.43
CA ARG A 352 8.09 -6.84 -1.99
C ARG A 352 8.76 -6.03 -0.88
N PRO A 353 9.94 -5.44 -1.11
CA PRO A 353 10.62 -4.54 -0.15
C PRO A 353 9.87 -3.21 0.07
N ASP A 354 8.76 -3.04 -0.65
CA ASP A 354 7.92 -1.85 -0.68
C ASP A 354 8.65 -0.56 -1.05
N HIS A 355 8.84 0.35 -0.09
CA HIS A 355 9.58 1.59 -0.27
C HIS A 355 11.06 1.41 0.07
N GLY A 356 11.91 2.23 -0.54
CA GLY A 356 13.32 2.34 -0.19
C GLY A 356 13.78 3.79 -0.24
N PHE A 357 14.90 4.07 0.42
CA PHE A 357 15.54 5.38 0.37
C PHE A 357 16.00 5.73 -1.05
N GLU A 358 16.01 7.01 -1.39
CA GLU A 358 16.79 7.50 -2.53
C GLU A 358 18.25 7.55 -2.11
N LEU A 359 19.08 6.73 -2.76
CA LEU A 359 20.46 6.50 -2.37
C LEU A 359 21.39 6.59 -3.58
N LEU A 360 22.64 6.98 -3.34
CA LEU A 360 23.70 7.06 -4.35
C LEU A 360 23.23 7.83 -5.60
N VAL A 361 23.29 7.20 -6.77
CA VAL A 361 22.95 7.79 -8.07
C VAL A 361 21.45 7.96 -8.29
N ASP A 362 20.60 7.40 -7.42
CA ASP A 362 19.15 7.58 -7.50
C ASP A 362 18.69 8.88 -6.85
N VAL A 363 19.54 9.59 -6.09
CA VAL A 363 19.16 10.85 -5.44
C VAL A 363 18.83 11.90 -6.49
N GLY A 364 17.56 12.33 -6.54
CA GLY A 364 17.06 13.27 -7.54
C GLY A 364 16.76 12.64 -8.90
N ALA A 365 16.83 11.31 -9.04
CA ALA A 365 16.32 10.62 -10.21
C ALA A 365 14.80 10.82 -10.34
N PRO A 366 14.25 10.79 -11.57
CA PRO A 366 12.81 10.94 -11.80
C PRO A 366 12.03 9.64 -11.48
N ALA A 367 12.34 9.02 -10.34
CA ALA A 367 11.62 7.85 -9.85
C ALA A 367 10.33 8.28 -9.15
N HIS A 368 9.36 7.36 -9.04
CA HIS A 368 8.24 7.57 -8.13
C HIS A 368 8.77 7.68 -6.69
N PRO A 369 8.25 8.59 -5.85
CA PRO A 369 8.73 8.78 -4.48
C PRO A 369 8.75 7.49 -3.67
N GLY A 370 9.92 7.11 -3.14
CA GLY A 370 10.12 5.85 -2.40
C GLY A 370 10.28 4.60 -3.28
N TYR A 371 10.22 4.75 -4.61
CA TYR A 371 10.34 3.65 -5.59
C TYR A 371 11.61 3.73 -6.45
N SER A 372 12.65 4.39 -5.96
CA SER A 372 13.98 4.30 -6.55
C SER A 372 14.50 2.85 -6.57
N THR A 373 15.55 2.57 -7.36
CA THR A 373 16.05 1.21 -7.54
C THR A 373 16.92 0.78 -6.35
N ILE A 374 17.90 1.59 -5.97
CA ILE A 374 18.99 1.18 -5.07
C ILE A 374 18.49 0.97 -3.65
N GLY A 375 17.65 1.86 -3.12
CA GLY A 375 17.08 1.70 -1.77
C GLY A 375 16.22 0.45 -1.65
N ARG A 376 15.38 0.17 -2.64
CA ARG A 376 14.54 -1.04 -2.67
C ARG A 376 15.36 -2.31 -2.88
N LEU A 377 16.43 -2.25 -3.69
CA LEU A 377 17.39 -3.34 -3.85
C LEU A 377 18.09 -3.66 -2.52
N LYS A 378 18.56 -2.64 -1.81
CA LYS A 378 19.17 -2.78 -0.48
C LYS A 378 18.22 -3.47 0.49
N GLY A 379 16.98 -2.98 0.60
CA GLY A 379 15.97 -3.58 1.46
C GLY A 379 15.63 -5.03 1.09
N LEU A 380 15.47 -5.32 -0.21
CA LEU A 380 15.22 -6.68 -0.69
C LEU A 380 16.40 -7.62 -0.34
N ALA A 381 17.64 -7.14 -0.47
CA ALA A 381 18.84 -7.90 -0.11
C ALA A 381 18.96 -8.16 1.40
N GLU A 382 18.67 -7.15 2.23
CA GLU A 382 18.62 -7.28 3.69
C GLU A 382 17.61 -8.33 4.13
N ILE A 383 16.37 -8.23 3.62
CA ILE A 383 15.30 -9.18 3.94
C ILE A 383 15.63 -10.58 3.43
N ARG A 384 16.20 -10.70 2.22
CA ARG A 384 16.69 -11.97 1.69
C ARG A 384 17.72 -12.60 2.62
N GLY A 385 18.66 -11.81 3.16
CA GLY A 385 19.64 -12.26 4.14
C GLY A 385 18.97 -12.81 5.42
N VAL A 386 18.02 -12.05 5.99
CA VAL A 386 17.24 -12.48 7.16
C VAL A 386 16.50 -13.79 6.86
N MET A 387 15.81 -13.87 5.72
CA MET A 387 15.08 -15.06 5.31
C MET A 387 15.98 -16.28 5.21
N THR A 388 17.14 -16.15 4.53
CA THR A 388 18.09 -17.25 4.37
C THR A 388 18.59 -17.74 5.72
N ALA A 389 18.99 -16.82 6.62
CA ALA A 389 19.50 -17.19 7.94
C ALA A 389 18.43 -17.86 8.81
N VAL A 390 17.23 -17.27 8.88
CA VAL A 390 16.11 -17.83 9.68
C VAL A 390 15.69 -19.19 9.14
N ALA A 391 15.63 -19.34 7.82
CA ALA A 391 15.24 -20.59 7.19
C ALA A 391 16.24 -21.72 7.47
N GLU A 392 17.55 -21.44 7.36
CA GLU A 392 18.61 -22.41 7.65
C GLU A 392 18.59 -22.85 9.11
N ILE A 393 18.49 -21.89 10.05
CA ILE A 393 18.52 -22.17 11.50
C ILE A 393 17.30 -22.97 11.94
N ARG A 394 16.14 -22.78 11.29
CA ARG A 394 14.85 -23.32 11.72
C ARG A 394 14.27 -24.39 10.80
N ASP A 395 15.01 -24.84 9.79
CA ASP A 395 14.54 -25.79 8.77
C ASP A 395 13.21 -25.36 8.11
N LEU A 396 13.14 -24.09 7.70
CA LEU A 396 11.97 -23.52 7.02
C LEU A 396 12.19 -23.46 5.50
N PRO A 397 11.15 -23.64 4.68
CA PRO A 397 11.27 -23.52 3.24
C PRO A 397 11.42 -22.05 2.86
N VAL A 398 12.33 -21.74 1.93
CA VAL A 398 12.43 -20.43 1.26
C VAL A 398 11.78 -20.43 -0.11
#